data_AF-A0A6U4HVH6-F1
#
_entry.id   AF-A0A6U4HVH6-F1
#
_cell.length_a   1.000
_cell.length_b   1.000
_cell.length_c   1.000
_cell.angle_alpha   90.00
_cell.angle_beta   90.00
_cell.angle_gamma   90.00
#
_symmetry.space_group_name_H-M   'P 1'
#
loop_
_entity.id
_entity.type
_entity.pdbx_description
1 polymer ?
#
loop_
_entity_poly.entity_id
_entity_poly.type
_entity_poly.pdbx_seq_one_letter_code
_entity_poly.pdbx_strand_id
1 'polypeptide(L)'
;MNFAEAGLLGAAGAASAYLARSEAGMPSSLGDLSSSSGPTKAATAVVVVAGGVLATQVLFKTFFDVDPLSKWALFLRQFRGQEAKLTSSGAVDSSIDTYNKLHEAEDADSRNTAYKTLVNAYYDLATLFYEWGWGQSFHFAYRFKGESFKESIRRHEYYLGGRLGVSSGSKIVDVGCGVGGPMRNIARFTKANVTGITLNQYQVDRGNEINREQGLAGQCKSVQGDFMEMPFADETYDGAYAIEATCHAPDRVKIYSEVKRVLKPGAVFACYEWCMTDNYDPTNEDHKRWKKQIEEGDGLPDICSTRDCLEAMKAAGFEILEERDLAEDDFGAGGRPWMEPLLPSWNPLSQRFQFTAVGASILKVVLKLLEFCYLAPKGTVKVETMLLQAAFGLGGSGETHVFTPMYLMVGRKPLE
;
A
#
# COMPACT_ATOMS: atom_id res chain seq x y z
N MET A 1 0.15 -1.44 -15.45
CA MET A 1 0.50 -2.81 -15.83
C MET A 1 0.97 -3.55 -14.59
N ASN A 2 0.35 -4.69 -14.27
CA ASN A 2 0.61 -5.46 -13.06
C ASN A 2 0.48 -7.00 -13.27
N PHE A 3 0.58 -7.83 -12.21
CA PHE A 3 1.11 -9.21 -12.25
C PHE A 3 0.41 -10.16 -13.22
N ALA A 4 -0.86 -9.94 -13.56
CA ALA A 4 -1.55 -10.69 -14.60
C ALA A 4 -1.07 -10.32 -16.02
N GLU A 5 -0.93 -9.01 -16.31
CA GLU A 5 -0.39 -8.49 -17.57
C GLU A 5 1.13 -8.71 -17.68
N ALA A 6 1.86 -8.52 -16.57
CA ALA A 6 3.30 -8.80 -16.46
C ALA A 6 3.61 -10.30 -16.35
N GLY A 7 2.67 -11.14 -15.91
CA GLY A 7 2.80 -12.59 -15.86
C GLY A 7 2.66 -13.23 -17.24
N LEU A 8 1.71 -12.74 -18.05
CA LEU A 8 1.58 -13.11 -19.47
C LEU A 8 2.76 -12.62 -20.31
N LEU A 9 3.21 -11.38 -20.12
CA LEU A 9 4.37 -10.80 -20.83
C LEU A 9 5.72 -11.32 -20.30
N GLY A 10 5.82 -11.58 -19.00
CA GLY A 10 7.01 -12.09 -18.32
C GLY A 10 7.26 -13.57 -18.57
N ALA A 11 6.21 -14.40 -18.66
CA ALA A 11 6.33 -15.78 -19.13
C ALA A 11 6.79 -15.85 -20.59
N ALA A 12 6.31 -14.94 -21.45
CA ALA A 12 6.77 -14.82 -22.84
C ALA A 12 8.22 -14.32 -22.94
N GLY A 13 8.61 -13.34 -22.12
CA GLY A 13 9.98 -12.79 -22.10
C GLY A 13 11.03 -13.73 -21.46
N ALA A 14 10.67 -14.46 -20.40
CA ALA A 14 11.53 -15.45 -19.77
C ALA A 14 11.75 -16.68 -20.67
N ALA A 15 10.72 -17.11 -21.42
CA ALA A 15 10.85 -18.13 -22.46
C ALA A 15 11.82 -17.67 -23.58
N SER A 16 11.75 -16.41 -24.01
CA SER A 16 12.71 -15.83 -24.98
C SER A 16 14.14 -15.74 -24.46
N ALA A 17 14.35 -15.35 -23.20
CA ALA A 17 15.69 -15.24 -22.61
C ALA A 17 16.33 -16.61 -22.33
N TYR A 18 15.52 -17.62 -22.01
CA TYR A 18 15.96 -19.01 -21.84
C TYR A 18 16.37 -19.64 -23.19
N LEU A 19 15.60 -19.39 -24.25
CA LEU A 19 15.93 -19.85 -25.61
C LEU A 19 17.14 -19.11 -26.22
N ALA A 20 17.32 -17.83 -25.92
CA ALA A 20 18.48 -17.05 -26.35
C ALA A 20 19.80 -17.47 -25.66
N ARG A 21 19.72 -18.04 -24.45
CA ARG A 21 20.89 -18.58 -23.74
C ARG A 21 21.29 -19.99 -24.20
N SER A 22 20.40 -20.74 -24.85
CA SER A 22 20.71 -22.08 -25.38
C SER A 22 21.40 -22.09 -26.74
N GLU A 23 21.51 -20.95 -27.44
CA GLU A 23 22.17 -20.83 -28.75
C GLU A 23 23.41 -19.91 -28.72
N ALA A 24 24.19 -19.96 -27.63
CA ALA A 24 25.50 -19.32 -27.57
C ALA A 24 26.53 -20.12 -28.39
N GLY A 25 26.46 -19.98 -29.70
CA GLY A 25 27.53 -20.35 -30.62
C GLY A 25 27.06 -20.44 -32.05
N MET A 26 27.18 -19.36 -32.84
CA MET A 26 27.37 -19.40 -34.31
C MET A 26 27.70 -18.00 -34.90
N PRO A 27 28.27 -17.94 -36.13
CA PRO A 27 29.28 -16.96 -36.54
C PRO A 27 28.77 -15.72 -37.30
N SER A 28 29.71 -14.81 -37.54
CA SER A 28 29.59 -13.47 -38.11
C SER A 28 29.55 -13.43 -39.65
N SER A 29 28.38 -13.17 -40.25
CA SER A 29 28.14 -12.26 -41.40
C SER A 29 26.96 -12.70 -42.28
N LEU A 30 26.33 -11.69 -42.90
CA LEU A 30 25.12 -11.77 -43.73
C LEU A 30 25.49 -12.00 -45.20
N GLY A 31 25.39 -13.23 -45.68
CA GLY A 31 25.57 -13.55 -47.09
C GLY A 31 25.48 -15.03 -47.36
N ASP A 32 24.27 -15.58 -47.37
CA ASP A 32 23.82 -16.68 -48.24
C ASP A 32 22.46 -17.22 -47.74
N LEU A 33 21.38 -16.67 -48.31
CA LEU A 33 20.01 -17.15 -48.13
C LEU A 33 19.51 -17.69 -49.47
N SER A 34 20.08 -18.80 -49.93
CA SER A 34 19.38 -19.73 -50.82
C SER A 34 19.97 -21.12 -50.66
N SER A 35 19.15 -22.05 -50.18
CA SER A 35 19.39 -23.48 -50.01
C SER A 35 20.01 -23.95 -48.68
N SER A 36 19.20 -24.03 -47.61
CA SER A 36 19.28 -25.14 -46.66
C SER A 36 17.99 -25.27 -45.84
N SER A 37 17.52 -26.51 -45.66
CA SER A 37 16.51 -26.88 -44.67
C SER A 37 17.19 -26.94 -43.29
N GLY A 38 17.03 -25.87 -42.51
CA GLY A 38 17.70 -25.62 -41.21
C GLY A 38 17.16 -24.33 -40.53
N PRO A 39 17.80 -23.80 -39.46
CA PRO A 39 17.25 -23.08 -38.30
C PRO A 39 16.62 -21.67 -38.51
N THR A 40 16.01 -21.42 -39.66
CA THR A 40 15.42 -20.13 -40.06
C THR A 40 14.06 -19.83 -39.41
N LYS A 41 13.35 -20.83 -38.87
CA LYS A 41 12.06 -20.61 -38.18
C LYS A 41 12.21 -19.99 -36.78
N ALA A 42 13.29 -20.30 -36.05
CA ALA A 42 13.55 -19.78 -34.72
C ALA A 42 13.98 -18.29 -34.75
N ALA A 43 14.89 -17.91 -35.65
CA ALA A 43 15.30 -16.52 -35.83
C ALA A 43 14.14 -15.61 -36.30
N THR A 44 13.27 -16.13 -37.18
CA THR A 44 12.05 -15.43 -37.62
C THR A 44 11.04 -15.29 -36.46
N ALA A 45 10.90 -16.30 -35.60
CA ALA A 45 10.05 -16.24 -34.41
C ALA A 45 10.57 -15.25 -33.35
N VAL A 46 11.90 -15.16 -33.15
CA VAL A 46 12.53 -14.21 -32.22
C VAL A 46 12.33 -12.75 -32.67
N VAL A 47 12.47 -12.46 -33.97
CA VAL A 47 12.23 -11.12 -34.51
C VAL A 47 10.74 -10.74 -34.45
N VAL A 48 9.83 -11.70 -34.67
CA VAL A 48 8.37 -11.47 -34.57
C VAL A 48 7.92 -11.26 -33.12
N VAL A 49 8.48 -12.00 -32.15
CA VAL A 49 8.15 -11.87 -30.72
C VAL A 49 8.75 -10.59 -30.12
N ALA A 50 10.02 -10.27 -30.43
CA ALA A 50 10.63 -9.00 -29.99
C ALA A 50 9.95 -7.78 -30.62
N GLY A 51 9.56 -7.88 -31.90
CA GLY A 51 8.75 -6.88 -32.59
C GLY A 51 7.36 -6.70 -31.97
N GLY A 52 6.72 -7.80 -31.54
CA GLY A 52 5.42 -7.77 -30.86
C GLY A 52 5.47 -7.10 -29.48
N VAL A 53 6.52 -7.35 -28.69
CA VAL A 53 6.72 -6.71 -27.38
C VAL A 53 7.02 -5.21 -27.53
N LEU A 54 7.86 -4.83 -28.50
CA LEU A 54 8.16 -3.41 -28.78
C LEU A 54 6.93 -2.67 -29.32
N ALA A 55 6.17 -3.29 -30.23
CA ALA A 55 4.94 -2.71 -30.77
C ALA A 55 3.87 -2.52 -29.68
N THR A 56 3.75 -3.48 -28.74
CA THR A 56 2.85 -3.38 -27.59
C THR A 56 3.30 -2.27 -26.63
N GLN A 57 4.61 -2.12 -26.38
CA GLN A 57 5.15 -1.04 -25.56
C GLN A 57 4.91 0.35 -26.19
N VAL A 58 5.11 0.49 -27.50
CA VAL A 58 4.83 1.74 -28.23
C VAL A 58 3.34 2.05 -28.21
N LEU A 59 2.47 1.06 -28.48
CA LEU A 59 1.01 1.23 -28.39
C LEU A 59 0.56 1.67 -27.00
N PHE A 60 1.06 1.07 -25.93
CA PHE A 60 0.66 1.43 -24.57
C PHE A 60 1.19 2.79 -24.11
N LYS A 61 2.40 3.14 -24.51
CA LYS A 61 2.98 4.48 -24.23
C LYS A 61 2.25 5.57 -25.01
N THR A 62 1.86 5.29 -26.25
CA THR A 62 1.19 6.27 -27.13
C THR A 62 -0.30 6.44 -26.81
N PHE A 63 -1.02 5.39 -26.42
CA PHE A 63 -2.47 5.45 -26.24
C PHE A 63 -2.94 5.46 -24.78
N PHE A 64 -2.12 5.00 -23.83
CA PHE A 64 -2.53 4.86 -22.43
C PHE A 64 -1.58 5.57 -21.43
N ASP A 65 -0.53 6.25 -21.92
CA ASP A 65 0.50 6.92 -21.10
C ASP A 65 1.08 6.00 -19.99
N VAL A 66 1.26 4.72 -20.33
CA VAL A 66 1.84 3.71 -19.42
C VAL A 66 3.13 3.19 -20.03
N ASP A 67 4.22 3.23 -19.26
CA ASP A 67 5.50 2.60 -19.63
C ASP A 67 5.75 1.33 -18.79
N PRO A 68 5.36 0.15 -19.30
CA PRO A 68 5.28 -1.03 -18.46
C PRO A 68 6.62 -1.70 -18.19
N LEU A 69 7.53 -1.67 -19.17
CA LEU A 69 8.88 -2.21 -19.01
C LEU A 69 9.71 -1.36 -18.06
N SER A 70 9.55 -0.04 -18.10
CA SER A 70 10.21 0.86 -17.15
C SER A 70 9.74 0.62 -15.73
N LYS A 71 8.43 0.45 -15.50
CA LYS A 71 7.88 0.06 -14.19
C LYS A 71 8.39 -1.31 -13.72
N TRP A 72 8.55 -2.26 -14.63
CA TRP A 72 9.02 -3.60 -14.29
C TRP A 72 10.52 -3.65 -14.00
N ALA A 73 11.32 -2.90 -14.76
CA ALA A 73 12.73 -2.71 -14.47
C ALA A 73 12.96 -1.96 -13.15
N LEU A 74 12.13 -0.94 -12.86
CA LEU A 74 12.12 -0.24 -11.56
C LEU A 74 11.79 -1.19 -10.42
N PHE A 75 10.71 -1.97 -10.56
CA PHE A 75 10.34 -2.99 -9.57
C PHE A 75 11.48 -3.97 -9.33
N LEU A 76 12.05 -4.59 -10.38
CA LEU A 76 13.15 -5.53 -10.23
C LEU A 76 14.41 -4.90 -9.61
N ARG A 77 14.72 -3.64 -9.95
CA ARG A 77 15.84 -2.90 -9.37
C ARG A 77 15.60 -2.59 -7.89
N GLN A 78 14.42 -2.09 -7.54
CA GLN A 78 14.04 -1.79 -6.16
C GLN A 78 13.98 -3.07 -5.32
N PHE A 79 13.40 -4.14 -5.87
CA PHE A 79 13.30 -5.43 -5.21
C PHE A 79 14.67 -6.06 -4.98
N ARG A 80 15.59 -6.06 -5.97
CA ARG A 80 16.97 -6.54 -5.76
C ARG A 80 17.72 -5.73 -4.69
N GLY A 81 17.46 -4.42 -4.61
CA GLY A 81 17.99 -3.57 -3.55
C GLY A 81 17.43 -3.94 -2.17
N GLN A 82 16.15 -4.31 -2.09
CA GLN A 82 15.52 -4.84 -0.89
C GLN A 82 15.99 -6.24 -0.53
N GLU A 83 16.13 -7.15 -1.49
CA GLU A 83 16.59 -8.53 -1.29
C GLU A 83 18.02 -8.54 -0.73
N ALA A 84 18.89 -7.65 -1.21
CA ALA A 84 20.22 -7.46 -0.62
C ALA A 84 20.18 -6.98 0.85
N LYS A 85 19.14 -6.25 1.26
CA LYS A 85 18.91 -5.83 2.65
C LYS A 85 18.23 -6.95 3.48
N LEU A 86 17.23 -7.65 2.93
CA LEU A 86 16.49 -8.75 3.54
C LEU A 86 17.34 -10.03 3.73
N THR A 87 18.30 -10.28 2.84
CA THR A 87 19.28 -11.38 2.99
C THR A 87 20.28 -11.12 4.13
N SER A 88 20.45 -9.87 4.54
CA SER A 88 21.27 -9.51 5.72
C SER A 88 20.51 -9.63 7.05
N SER A 89 19.16 -9.66 7.04
CA SER A 89 18.31 -9.76 8.24
C SER A 89 17.75 -11.16 8.53
N GLY A 90 17.82 -12.11 7.58
CA GLY A 90 17.49 -13.52 7.82
C GLY A 90 15.98 -13.81 7.85
N ALA A 91 15.49 -14.30 6.70
CA ALA A 91 14.27 -15.10 6.49
C ALA A 91 12.89 -14.40 6.53
N VAL A 92 12.39 -14.14 5.31
CA VAL A 92 10.99 -13.81 4.99
C VAL A 92 10.03 -14.92 5.47
N ASP A 93 10.40 -16.19 5.30
CA ASP A 93 9.57 -17.32 5.74
C ASP A 93 9.42 -17.39 7.27
N SER A 94 10.52 -17.19 8.02
CA SER A 94 10.49 -17.25 9.49
C SER A 94 9.71 -16.08 10.09
N SER A 95 9.75 -14.91 9.45
CA SER A 95 9.02 -13.73 9.91
C SER A 95 7.50 -13.92 9.81
N ILE A 96 7.01 -14.49 8.70
CA ILE A 96 5.59 -14.78 8.53
C ILE A 96 5.15 -16.02 9.34
N ASP A 97 6.03 -17.00 9.56
CA ASP A 97 5.71 -18.12 10.47
C ASP A 97 5.66 -17.68 11.94
N THR A 98 6.49 -16.70 12.31
CA THR A 98 6.43 -16.04 13.62
C THR A 98 5.13 -15.23 13.75
N TYR A 99 4.70 -14.55 12.68
CA TYR A 99 3.44 -13.82 12.59
C TYR A 99 2.22 -14.69 12.93
N ASN A 100 2.08 -15.83 12.23
CA ASN A 100 0.94 -16.72 12.45
C ASN A 100 0.90 -17.34 13.86
N LYS A 101 2.06 -17.58 14.48
CA LYS A 101 2.16 -18.15 15.84
C LYS A 101 1.88 -17.16 16.96
N LEU A 102 2.05 -15.87 16.73
CA LEU A 102 1.87 -14.83 17.76
C LEU A 102 0.41 -14.42 17.97
N HIS A 103 -0.45 -14.66 16.99
CA HIS A 103 -1.91 -14.57 17.17
C HIS A 103 -2.45 -15.65 18.16
N GLU A 104 -1.58 -16.52 18.69
CA GLU A 104 -1.91 -17.56 19.67
C GLU A 104 -1.31 -17.31 21.08
N ALA A 105 -0.57 -16.22 21.33
CA ALA A 105 0.19 -16.02 22.58
C ALA A 105 -0.45 -15.04 23.60
N GLU A 106 -0.35 -15.35 24.91
CA GLU A 106 -1.15 -14.76 26.01
C GLU A 106 -0.54 -13.53 26.76
N ASP A 107 0.70 -13.08 26.51
CA ASP A 107 1.39 -12.04 27.33
C ASP A 107 1.55 -10.67 26.62
N ALA A 108 1.51 -9.55 27.36
CA ALA A 108 1.38 -8.20 26.82
C ALA A 108 2.70 -7.51 26.42
N ASP A 109 3.78 -7.68 27.17
CA ASP A 109 5.07 -7.04 26.87
C ASP A 109 5.84 -7.77 25.78
N SER A 110 5.73 -9.10 25.76
CA SER A 110 6.22 -9.92 24.64
C SER A 110 5.51 -9.59 23.33
N ARG A 111 4.20 -9.28 23.36
CA ARG A 111 3.44 -8.80 22.19
C ARG A 111 4.01 -7.51 21.60
N ASN A 112 4.36 -6.49 22.38
CA ASN A 112 4.82 -5.20 21.83
C ASN A 112 6.16 -5.26 21.08
N THR A 113 7.14 -6.00 21.59
CA THR A 113 8.44 -6.17 20.93
C THR A 113 8.33 -7.09 19.71
N ALA A 114 7.56 -8.17 19.85
CA ALA A 114 7.22 -9.04 18.73
C ALA A 114 6.46 -8.28 17.64
N TYR A 115 5.54 -7.40 18.03
CA TYR A 115 4.75 -6.53 17.16
C TYR A 115 5.60 -5.56 16.35
N LYS A 116 6.56 -4.85 16.97
CA LYS A 116 7.49 -3.97 16.23
C LYS A 116 8.32 -4.72 15.20
N THR A 117 8.81 -5.90 15.57
CA THR A 117 9.59 -6.77 14.67
C THR A 117 8.73 -7.25 13.50
N LEU A 118 7.47 -7.56 13.79
CA LEU A 118 6.48 -8.10 12.88
C LEU A 118 5.95 -7.06 11.89
N VAL A 119 5.62 -5.86 12.36
CA VAL A 119 5.24 -4.71 11.53
C VAL A 119 6.38 -4.32 10.59
N ASN A 120 7.63 -4.32 11.08
CA ASN A 120 8.79 -4.05 10.23
C ASN A 120 8.98 -5.12 9.16
N ALA A 121 8.89 -6.40 9.52
CA ALA A 121 9.00 -7.50 8.56
C ALA A 121 7.87 -7.48 7.52
N TYR A 122 6.63 -7.17 7.94
CA TYR A 122 5.50 -6.98 7.05
C TYR A 122 5.75 -5.84 6.07
N TYR A 123 6.10 -4.64 6.54
CA TYR A 123 6.28 -3.49 5.66
C TYR A 123 7.54 -3.56 4.81
N ASP A 124 8.63 -4.14 5.30
CA ASP A 124 9.81 -4.41 4.47
C ASP A 124 9.43 -5.25 3.25
N LEU A 125 8.46 -6.13 3.39
CA LEU A 125 8.04 -7.03 2.34
C LEU A 125 6.91 -6.44 1.49
N ALA A 126 5.89 -5.88 2.12
CA ALA A 126 4.66 -5.41 1.48
C ALA A 126 4.81 -4.04 0.80
N THR A 127 5.69 -3.15 1.30
CA THR A 127 5.81 -1.78 0.76
C THR A 127 6.08 -1.76 -0.74
N LEU A 128 6.88 -2.70 -1.26
CA LEU A 128 7.22 -2.75 -2.67
C LEU A 128 6.05 -3.25 -3.54
N PHE A 129 5.25 -4.17 -3.01
CA PHE A 129 3.99 -4.58 -3.66
C PHE A 129 2.96 -3.45 -3.63
N TYR A 130 2.88 -2.70 -2.52
CA TYR A 130 2.02 -1.52 -2.42
C TYR A 130 2.43 -0.40 -3.38
N GLU A 131 3.71 0.00 -3.42
CA GLU A 131 4.19 1.04 -4.35
C GLU A 131 3.91 0.68 -5.81
N TRP A 132 4.00 -0.60 -6.16
CA TRP A 132 3.82 -1.05 -7.53
C TRP A 132 2.34 -1.25 -7.91
N GLY A 133 1.56 -1.88 -7.02
CA GLY A 133 0.14 -2.21 -7.25
C GLY A 133 -0.79 -1.02 -7.01
N TRP A 134 -0.57 -0.28 -5.92
CA TRP A 134 -1.44 0.78 -5.42
C TRP A 134 -0.87 2.19 -5.66
N GLY A 135 0.45 2.33 -5.60
CA GLY A 135 1.16 3.60 -5.73
C GLY A 135 1.70 4.13 -4.40
N GLN A 136 2.01 5.43 -4.36
CA GLN A 136 2.67 6.05 -3.21
C GLN A 136 1.72 6.51 -2.10
N SER A 137 0.40 6.53 -2.37
CA SER A 137 -0.66 6.86 -1.41
C SER A 137 -1.51 5.62 -1.19
N PHE A 138 -1.15 4.82 -0.19
CA PHE A 138 -1.90 3.63 0.20
C PHE A 138 -2.96 4.01 1.23
N HIS A 139 -4.17 4.27 0.73
CA HIS A 139 -5.40 4.47 1.51
C HIS A 139 -6.61 4.38 0.56
N PHE A 140 -7.81 4.43 1.11
CA PHE A 140 -9.06 4.27 0.39
C PHE A 140 -9.80 5.60 0.22
N ALA A 141 -10.56 5.69 -0.87
CA ALA A 141 -11.47 6.81 -1.12
C ALA A 141 -12.61 6.35 -2.03
N TYR A 142 -13.84 6.77 -1.73
CA TYR A 142 -14.92 6.73 -2.72
C TYR A 142 -14.60 7.68 -3.88
N ARG A 143 -15.27 7.48 -5.03
CA ARG A 143 -15.03 8.25 -6.25
C ARG A 143 -16.30 8.86 -6.79
N PHE A 144 -16.23 10.12 -7.20
CA PHE A 144 -17.33 10.75 -7.94
C PHE A 144 -17.35 10.29 -9.40
N LYS A 145 -18.50 10.46 -10.06
CA LYS A 145 -18.63 10.18 -11.50
C LYS A 145 -17.63 11.02 -12.30
N GLY A 146 -16.79 10.35 -13.10
CA GLY A 146 -15.78 10.99 -13.95
C GLY A 146 -14.44 11.26 -13.25
N GLU A 147 -14.34 10.99 -11.95
CA GLU A 147 -13.10 11.11 -11.18
C GLU A 147 -12.21 9.87 -11.40
N SER A 148 -10.93 10.08 -11.71
CA SER A 148 -9.95 9.00 -11.72
C SER A 148 -9.60 8.54 -10.30
N PHE A 149 -9.07 7.32 -10.16
CA PHE A 149 -8.61 6.81 -8.86
C PHE A 149 -7.57 7.73 -8.20
N LYS A 150 -6.65 8.32 -8.96
CA LYS A 150 -5.65 9.23 -8.39
C LYS A 150 -6.25 10.54 -7.92
N GLU A 151 -7.28 11.04 -8.61
CA GLU A 151 -7.98 12.27 -8.23
C GLU A 151 -8.80 12.05 -6.96
N SER A 152 -9.49 10.91 -6.83
CA SER A 152 -10.26 10.59 -5.63
C SER A 152 -9.39 10.49 -4.39
N ILE A 153 -8.24 9.82 -4.51
CA ILE A 153 -7.23 9.72 -3.44
C ILE A 153 -6.74 11.11 -3.03
N ARG A 154 -6.36 11.97 -3.99
CA ARG A 154 -5.92 13.35 -3.70
C ARG A 154 -7.01 14.20 -3.07
N ARG A 155 -8.25 14.11 -3.56
CA ARG A 155 -9.39 14.82 -2.99
C ARG A 155 -9.60 14.41 -1.53
N HIS A 156 -9.53 13.12 -1.24
CA HIS A 156 -9.68 12.60 0.11
C HIS A 156 -8.58 13.11 1.06
N GLU A 157 -7.34 13.16 0.58
CA GLU A 157 -6.21 13.77 1.31
C GLU A 157 -6.38 15.28 1.53
N TYR A 158 -6.85 16.02 0.52
CA TYR A 158 -7.08 17.46 0.62
C TYR A 158 -8.23 17.80 1.58
N TYR A 159 -9.27 16.96 1.59
CA TYR A 159 -10.35 17.09 2.55
C TYR A 159 -9.84 16.98 3.97
N LEU A 160 -9.01 15.95 4.27
CA LEU A 160 -8.38 15.79 5.58
C LEU A 160 -7.45 16.96 5.93
N GLY A 161 -6.55 17.32 5.00
CA GLY A 161 -5.61 18.43 5.19
C GLY A 161 -6.32 19.78 5.42
N GLY A 162 -7.50 19.97 4.83
CA GLY A 162 -8.33 21.15 5.03
C GLY A 162 -8.92 21.26 6.44
N ARG A 163 -9.16 20.12 7.11
CA ARG A 163 -9.67 20.10 8.49
C ARG A 163 -8.67 20.59 9.52
N LEU A 164 -7.38 20.59 9.19
CA LEU A 164 -6.33 21.04 10.09
C LEU A 164 -6.38 22.55 10.37
N GLY A 165 -7.00 23.35 9.48
CA GLY A 165 -7.08 24.80 9.65
C GLY A 165 -5.72 25.52 9.66
N VAL A 166 -4.69 24.90 9.09
CA VAL A 166 -3.31 25.41 9.10
C VAL A 166 -3.05 26.43 7.98
N SER A 167 -1.99 27.21 8.15
CA SER A 167 -1.56 28.22 7.18
C SER A 167 -0.28 27.81 6.45
N SER A 168 0.06 28.54 5.40
CA SER A 168 1.33 28.38 4.70
C SER A 168 2.50 28.53 5.68
N GLY A 169 3.43 27.57 5.66
CA GLY A 169 4.60 27.53 6.55
C GLY A 169 4.35 26.90 7.93
N SER A 170 3.10 26.58 8.30
CA SER A 170 2.80 25.81 9.51
C SER A 170 3.57 24.48 9.55
N LYS A 171 3.90 24.00 10.74
CA LYS A 171 4.51 22.68 10.93
C LYS A 171 3.39 21.67 11.20
N ILE A 172 3.30 20.63 10.39
CA ILE A 172 2.35 19.54 10.63
C ILE A 172 3.05 18.18 10.68
N VAL A 173 2.47 17.23 11.41
CA VAL A 173 2.98 15.86 11.52
C VAL A 173 2.04 14.87 10.82
N ASP A 174 2.62 13.99 10.00
CA ASP A 174 1.95 12.84 9.36
C ASP A 174 2.27 11.58 10.17
N VAL A 175 1.26 11.08 10.89
CA VAL A 175 1.37 9.98 11.84
C VAL A 175 1.17 8.65 11.12
N GLY A 176 2.27 7.94 10.83
CA GLY A 176 2.26 6.72 10.01
C GLY A 176 2.44 7.00 8.51
N CYS A 177 3.43 7.80 8.15
CA CYS A 177 3.50 8.42 6.82
C CYS A 177 3.80 7.47 5.64
N GLY A 178 4.17 6.21 5.89
CA GLY A 178 4.64 5.28 4.87
C GLY A 178 5.76 5.90 4.00
N VAL A 179 5.66 5.75 2.68
CA VAL A 179 6.56 6.38 1.68
C VAL A 179 6.18 7.84 1.34
N GLY A 180 5.20 8.42 2.03
CA GLY A 180 4.91 9.85 2.01
C GLY A 180 4.09 10.38 0.83
N GLY A 181 3.31 9.54 0.14
CA GLY A 181 2.40 10.02 -0.92
C GLY A 181 1.42 11.09 -0.42
N PRO A 182 0.63 10.81 0.63
CA PRO A 182 -0.28 11.79 1.22
C PRO A 182 0.45 13.00 1.76
N MET A 183 1.58 12.81 2.47
CA MET A 183 2.48 13.89 2.90
C MET A 183 2.76 14.90 1.79
N ARG A 184 3.20 14.44 0.62
CA ARG A 184 3.54 15.35 -0.49
C ARG A 184 2.31 16.04 -1.08
N ASN A 185 1.16 15.37 -1.14
CA ASN A 185 -0.06 15.97 -1.66
C ASN A 185 -0.60 17.03 -0.68
N ILE A 186 -0.68 16.71 0.61
CA ILE A 186 -1.14 17.63 1.67
C ILE A 186 -0.17 18.81 1.83
N ALA A 187 1.15 18.59 1.77
CA ALA A 187 2.14 19.66 1.80
C ALA A 187 1.95 20.67 0.66
N ARG A 188 1.69 20.20 -0.56
CA ARG A 188 1.42 21.07 -1.72
C ARG A 188 0.12 21.85 -1.57
N PHE A 189 -0.92 21.20 -1.05
CA PHE A 189 -2.24 21.80 -0.87
C PHE A 189 -2.23 22.88 0.23
N THR A 190 -1.71 22.55 1.41
CA THR A 190 -1.72 23.45 2.59
C THR A 190 -0.57 24.45 2.58
N LYS A 191 0.50 24.19 1.79
CA LYS A 191 1.78 24.88 1.85
C LYS A 191 2.47 24.80 3.22
N ALA A 192 2.09 23.83 4.05
CA ALA A 192 2.72 23.54 5.33
C ALA A 192 4.03 22.75 5.15
N ASN A 193 4.88 22.78 6.18
CA ASN A 193 6.04 21.91 6.32
C ASN A 193 5.60 20.62 7.03
N VAL A 194 5.80 19.47 6.40
CA VAL A 194 5.30 18.18 6.90
C VAL A 194 6.46 17.30 7.33
N THR A 195 6.41 16.86 8.60
CA THR A 195 7.27 15.80 9.11
C THR A 195 6.44 14.52 9.21
N GLY A 196 6.79 13.50 8.44
CA GLY A 196 6.18 12.17 8.57
C GLY A 196 6.96 11.27 9.51
N ILE A 197 6.27 10.47 10.31
CA ILE A 197 6.85 9.44 11.17
C ILE A 197 6.36 8.05 10.73
N THR A 198 7.28 7.10 10.62
CA THR A 198 6.97 5.67 10.39
C THR A 198 8.00 4.80 11.10
N LEU A 199 7.60 3.59 11.52
CA LEU A 199 8.49 2.66 12.21
C LEU A 199 9.59 2.10 11.29
N ASN A 200 9.28 2.02 9.99
CA ASN A 200 10.07 1.32 9.00
C ASN A 200 11.13 2.21 8.33
N GLN A 201 12.42 1.89 8.52
CA GLN A 201 13.53 2.69 7.97
C GLN A 201 13.58 2.65 6.43
N TYR A 202 13.17 1.55 5.79
CA TYR A 202 13.12 1.49 4.33
C TYR A 202 12.13 2.52 3.77
N GLN A 203 10.95 2.66 4.37
CA GLN A 203 9.96 3.68 3.99
C GLN A 203 10.49 5.10 4.20
N VAL A 204 11.26 5.34 5.28
CA VAL A 204 11.92 6.63 5.54
C VAL A 204 12.92 6.97 4.44
N ASP A 205 13.82 6.04 4.10
CA ASP A 205 14.83 6.22 3.06
C ASP A 205 14.15 6.52 1.72
N ARG A 206 13.15 5.71 1.36
CA ARG A 206 12.40 5.79 0.11
C ARG A 206 11.58 7.07 0.01
N GLY A 207 10.85 7.43 1.06
CA GLY A 207 10.06 8.65 1.12
C GLY A 207 10.93 9.90 0.97
N ASN A 208 12.08 9.94 1.67
CA ASN A 208 13.02 11.05 1.56
C ASN A 208 13.73 11.12 0.20
N GLU A 209 13.99 9.98 -0.45
CA GLU A 209 14.45 9.94 -1.85
C GLU A 209 13.43 10.59 -2.78
N ILE A 210 12.17 10.17 -2.72
CA ILE A 210 11.10 10.72 -3.54
C ILE A 210 10.89 12.22 -3.25
N ASN A 211 10.99 12.64 -1.99
CA ASN A 211 10.92 14.06 -1.62
C ASN A 211 12.03 14.88 -2.30
N ARG A 212 13.26 14.36 -2.40
CA ARG A 212 14.35 15.02 -3.15
C ARG A 212 14.09 15.05 -4.65
N GLU A 213 13.69 13.92 -5.23
CA GLU A 213 13.37 13.80 -6.66
C GLU A 213 12.26 14.78 -7.10
N GLN A 214 11.30 15.04 -6.22
CA GLN A 214 10.17 15.95 -6.48
C GLN A 214 10.43 17.40 -6.02
N GLY A 215 11.65 17.73 -5.59
CA GLY A 215 12.01 19.09 -5.14
C GLY A 215 11.33 19.52 -3.84
N LEU A 216 10.84 18.58 -3.03
CA LEU A 216 10.11 18.82 -1.78
C LEU A 216 10.96 18.59 -0.52
N ALA A 217 12.25 18.31 -0.63
CA ALA A 217 13.10 18.03 0.54
C ALA A 217 13.18 19.18 1.57
N GLY A 218 12.91 20.42 1.16
CA GLY A 218 12.82 21.57 2.07
C GLY A 218 11.48 21.69 2.80
N GLN A 219 10.46 20.95 2.37
CA GLN A 219 9.08 21.04 2.88
C GLN A 219 8.59 19.72 3.49
N CYS A 220 9.07 18.58 3.02
CA CYS A 220 8.64 17.23 3.42
C CYS A 220 9.84 16.42 3.88
N LYS A 221 9.73 15.80 5.07
CA LYS A 221 10.75 14.89 5.60
C LYS A 221 10.09 13.72 6.31
N SER A 222 10.57 12.51 6.06
CA SER A 222 10.23 11.32 6.84
C SER A 222 11.30 11.04 7.89
N VAL A 223 10.90 10.61 9.08
CA VAL A 223 11.79 10.16 10.17
C VAL A 223 11.35 8.79 10.67
N GLN A 224 12.32 8.00 11.13
CA GLN A 224 12.03 6.74 11.79
C GLN A 224 11.62 7.01 13.23
N GLY A 225 10.54 6.38 13.67
CA GLY A 225 10.14 6.41 15.06
C GLY A 225 8.85 5.64 15.32
N ASP A 226 8.63 5.31 16.59
CA ASP A 226 7.36 4.79 17.07
C ASP A 226 6.39 5.96 17.24
N PHE A 227 5.26 5.95 16.55
CA PHE A 227 4.26 7.00 16.68
C PHE A 227 3.57 7.05 18.06
N MET A 228 3.68 6.00 18.88
CA MET A 228 3.17 5.98 20.26
C MET A 228 4.18 6.56 21.25
N GLU A 229 5.41 6.85 20.80
CA GLU A 229 6.53 7.43 21.55
C GLU A 229 7.37 8.30 20.59
N MET A 230 6.74 9.37 20.09
CA MET A 230 7.30 10.20 19.03
C MET A 230 8.56 10.94 19.50
N PRO A 231 9.66 10.95 18.73
CA PRO A 231 10.89 11.66 19.05
C PRO A 231 10.78 13.17 18.77
N PHE A 232 9.66 13.78 19.13
CA PHE A 232 9.35 15.19 18.97
C PHE A 232 9.11 15.82 20.34
N ALA A 233 9.48 17.09 20.48
CA ALA A 233 9.17 17.85 21.69
C ALA A 233 7.67 18.11 21.79
N ASP A 234 7.20 18.32 23.02
CA ASP A 234 5.84 18.77 23.30
C ASP A 234 5.54 20.05 22.51
N GLU A 235 4.27 20.22 22.10
CA GLU A 235 3.77 21.48 21.53
C GLU A 235 4.56 22.00 20.31
N THR A 236 5.05 21.09 19.48
CA THR A 236 5.87 21.41 18.31
C THR A 236 5.04 21.77 17.09
N TYR A 237 3.92 21.06 16.87
CA TYR A 237 3.18 21.09 15.61
C TYR A 237 1.89 21.91 15.70
N ASP A 238 1.61 22.63 14.61
CA ASP A 238 0.39 23.44 14.40
C ASP A 238 -0.81 22.58 13.94
N GLY A 239 -0.57 21.33 13.57
CA GLY A 239 -1.60 20.35 13.21
C GLY A 239 -1.00 18.95 13.03
N ALA A 240 -1.85 17.94 13.10
CA ALA A 240 -1.47 16.54 12.93
C ALA A 240 -2.51 15.83 12.09
N TYR A 241 -2.10 14.84 11.31
CA TYR A 241 -3.05 13.94 10.68
C TYR A 241 -2.52 12.50 10.65
N ALA A 242 -3.47 11.56 10.57
CA ALA A 242 -3.19 10.16 10.33
C ALA A 242 -4.15 9.64 9.27
N ILE A 243 -3.67 8.87 8.30
CA ILE A 243 -4.51 8.23 7.30
C ILE A 243 -4.31 6.74 7.46
N GLU A 244 -5.32 6.05 8.01
CA GLU A 244 -5.37 4.59 8.05
C GLU A 244 -4.15 3.95 8.75
N ALA A 245 -3.59 4.65 9.74
CA ALA A 245 -2.34 4.26 10.37
C ALA A 245 -2.49 3.98 11.87
N THR A 246 -3.31 4.78 12.56
CA THR A 246 -3.45 4.67 14.02
C THR A 246 -4.14 3.38 14.44
N CYS A 247 -4.87 2.70 13.55
CA CYS A 247 -5.41 1.36 13.70
C CYS A 247 -4.35 0.29 14.03
N HIS A 248 -3.10 0.52 13.66
CA HIS A 248 -1.96 -0.32 14.01
C HIS A 248 -1.41 -0.06 15.43
N ALA A 249 -1.96 0.88 16.21
CA ALA A 249 -1.59 1.00 17.61
C ALA A 249 -2.30 -0.08 18.46
N PRO A 250 -1.65 -0.79 19.39
CA PRO A 250 -2.38 -1.64 20.33
C PRO A 250 -3.18 -0.86 21.38
N ASP A 251 -2.83 0.41 21.63
CA ASP A 251 -3.48 1.28 22.60
C ASP A 251 -3.84 2.63 21.94
N ARG A 252 -5.15 2.81 21.67
CA ARG A 252 -5.72 4.00 21.03
C ARG A 252 -5.58 5.24 21.90
N VAL A 253 -5.77 5.12 23.22
CA VAL A 253 -5.64 6.27 24.13
C VAL A 253 -4.19 6.74 24.17
N LYS A 254 -3.22 5.83 24.22
CA LYS A 254 -1.79 6.17 24.21
C LYS A 254 -1.39 6.87 22.90
N ILE A 255 -1.76 6.35 21.73
CA ILE A 255 -1.41 7.00 20.45
C ILE A 255 -2.04 8.40 20.33
N TYR A 256 -3.32 8.56 20.68
CA TYR A 256 -3.96 9.88 20.62
C TYR A 256 -3.40 10.84 21.68
N SER A 257 -3.05 10.35 22.87
CA SER A 257 -2.35 11.15 23.89
C SER A 257 -0.99 11.65 23.40
N GLU A 258 -0.26 10.81 22.68
CA GLU A 258 1.04 11.16 22.11
C GLU A 258 0.92 12.19 20.98
N VAL A 259 -0.10 12.05 20.12
CA VAL A 259 -0.44 13.07 19.12
C VAL A 259 -0.79 14.39 19.80
N LYS A 260 -1.61 14.36 20.86
CA LYS A 260 -1.95 15.56 21.63
C LYS A 260 -0.72 16.21 22.26
N ARG A 261 0.22 15.42 22.80
CA ARG A 261 1.46 15.93 23.41
C ARG A 261 2.26 16.80 22.44
N VAL A 262 2.44 16.33 21.20
CA VAL A 262 3.26 17.04 20.19
C VAL A 262 2.52 18.20 19.52
N LEU A 263 1.20 18.30 19.69
CA LEU A 263 0.39 19.41 19.18
C LEU A 263 0.46 20.63 20.10
N LYS A 264 0.47 21.83 19.51
CA LYS A 264 0.29 23.09 20.25
C LYS A 264 -1.13 23.22 20.81
N PRO A 265 -1.35 23.98 21.89
CA PRO A 265 -2.69 24.32 22.35
C PRO A 265 -3.53 24.93 21.21
N GLY A 266 -4.78 24.47 21.07
CA GLY A 266 -5.69 24.88 19.99
C GLY A 266 -5.44 24.23 18.62
N ALA A 267 -4.35 23.47 18.44
CA ALA A 267 -4.08 22.78 17.18
C ALA A 267 -5.02 21.58 16.96
N VAL A 268 -5.21 21.21 15.70
CA VAL A 268 -6.16 20.17 15.27
C VAL A 268 -5.43 18.89 14.86
N PHE A 269 -5.97 17.77 15.33
CA PHE A 269 -5.72 16.43 14.81
C PHE A 269 -6.90 16.00 13.94
N ALA A 270 -6.64 15.52 12.73
CA ALA A 270 -7.66 14.90 11.88
C ALA A 270 -7.18 13.52 11.40
N CYS A 271 -8.00 12.49 11.53
CA CYS A 271 -7.65 11.17 11.02
C CYS A 271 -8.78 10.44 10.30
N TYR A 272 -8.37 9.55 9.39
CA TYR A 272 -9.20 8.48 8.88
C TYR A 272 -8.78 7.19 9.57
N GLU A 273 -9.73 6.50 10.19
CA GLU A 273 -9.48 5.30 10.97
C GLU A 273 -10.18 4.07 10.37
N TRP A 274 -9.51 2.93 10.47
CA TRP A 274 -10.10 1.62 10.19
C TRP A 274 -10.89 1.14 11.39
N CYS A 275 -12.20 0.95 11.21
CA CYS A 275 -13.11 0.64 12.30
C CYS A 275 -14.11 -0.46 11.89
N MET A 276 -14.51 -1.28 12.87
CA MET A 276 -15.78 -2.01 12.79
C MET A 276 -16.93 -1.03 13.03
N THR A 277 -17.97 -1.11 12.22
CA THR A 277 -19.16 -0.26 12.34
C THR A 277 -20.20 -0.89 13.27
N ASP A 278 -21.29 -0.17 13.52
CA ASP A 278 -22.45 -0.69 14.27
C ASP A 278 -23.15 -1.87 13.56
N ASN A 279 -22.87 -2.12 12.27
CA ASN A 279 -23.39 -3.28 11.55
C ASN A 279 -22.59 -4.57 11.84
N TYR A 280 -21.46 -4.48 12.53
CA TYR A 280 -20.72 -5.66 12.95
C TYR A 280 -21.53 -6.49 13.96
N ASP A 281 -21.58 -7.79 13.71
CA ASP A 281 -22.32 -8.76 14.53
C ASP A 281 -21.35 -9.88 14.89
N PRO A 282 -20.92 -10.01 16.16
CA PRO A 282 -19.97 -11.03 16.57
C PRO A 282 -20.54 -12.46 16.48
N THR A 283 -21.86 -12.61 16.30
CA THR A 283 -22.51 -13.92 16.10
C THR A 283 -22.55 -14.34 14.63
N ASN A 284 -22.33 -13.40 13.70
CA ASN A 284 -22.29 -13.68 12.27
C ASN A 284 -20.90 -14.23 11.86
N GLU A 285 -20.86 -15.44 11.31
CA GLU A 285 -19.62 -16.10 10.88
C GLU A 285 -18.90 -15.37 9.75
N ASP A 286 -19.63 -14.70 8.86
CA ASP A 286 -19.03 -13.93 7.78
C ASP A 286 -18.36 -12.66 8.32
N HIS A 287 -19.01 -11.96 9.26
CA HIS A 287 -18.44 -10.75 9.89
C HIS A 287 -17.16 -11.08 10.66
N LYS A 288 -17.17 -12.16 11.46
CA LYS A 288 -15.96 -12.67 12.14
C LYS A 288 -14.86 -13.04 11.15
N ARG A 289 -15.22 -13.73 10.07
CA ARG A 289 -14.25 -14.14 9.04
C ARG A 289 -13.62 -12.91 8.37
N TRP A 290 -14.40 -11.93 7.94
CA TRP A 290 -13.86 -10.73 7.28
C TRP A 290 -12.97 -9.91 8.22
N LYS A 291 -13.39 -9.68 9.48
CA LYS A 291 -12.56 -9.02 10.49
C LYS A 291 -11.21 -9.69 10.63
N LYS A 292 -11.21 -11.02 10.81
CA LYS A 292 -9.99 -11.81 10.92
C LYS A 292 -9.13 -11.76 9.66
N GLN A 293 -9.75 -11.77 8.48
CA GLN A 293 -9.03 -11.64 7.20
C GLN A 293 -8.30 -10.31 7.06
N ILE A 294 -8.92 -9.21 7.49
CA ILE A 294 -8.31 -7.87 7.52
C ILE A 294 -7.15 -7.86 8.52
N GLU A 295 -7.39 -8.31 9.76
CA GLU A 295 -6.38 -8.34 10.82
C GLU A 295 -5.12 -9.11 10.40
N GLU A 296 -5.30 -10.33 9.87
CA GLU A 296 -4.20 -11.18 9.45
C GLU A 296 -3.53 -10.71 8.14
N GLY A 297 -4.28 -10.15 7.19
CA GLY A 297 -3.74 -9.76 5.89
C GLY A 297 -3.02 -8.42 5.90
N ASP A 298 -3.47 -7.50 6.76
CA ASP A 298 -2.95 -6.14 6.87
C ASP A 298 -2.08 -5.91 8.11
N GLY A 299 -1.95 -6.90 9.00
CA GLY A 299 -1.08 -6.79 10.18
C GLY A 299 -1.65 -5.88 11.27
N LEU A 300 -2.97 -5.93 11.47
CA LEU A 300 -3.62 -5.15 12.53
C LEU A 300 -3.72 -5.95 13.83
N PRO A 301 -3.67 -5.27 14.99
CA PRO A 301 -4.25 -5.80 16.21
C PRO A 301 -5.78 -5.92 16.04
N ASP A 302 -6.47 -6.28 17.13
CA ASP A 302 -7.93 -6.29 17.16
C ASP A 302 -8.51 -4.94 16.66
N ILE A 303 -9.34 -4.98 15.62
CA ILE A 303 -9.92 -3.77 15.03
C ILE A 303 -11.03 -3.25 15.95
N CYS A 304 -10.85 -2.04 16.46
CA CYS A 304 -11.79 -1.38 17.36
C CYS A 304 -13.07 -0.94 16.62
N SER A 305 -14.15 -0.72 17.38
CA SER A 305 -15.35 -0.09 16.82
C SER A 305 -15.14 1.41 16.60
N THR A 306 -15.98 2.02 15.75
CA THR A 306 -16.03 3.48 15.59
C THR A 306 -16.20 4.21 16.92
N ARG A 307 -17.06 3.67 17.80
CA ARG A 307 -17.32 4.19 19.15
C ARG A 307 -16.08 4.13 20.04
N ASP A 308 -15.37 3.01 20.05
CA ASP A 308 -14.16 2.85 20.87
C ASP A 308 -13.06 3.82 20.43
N CYS A 309 -12.89 4.00 19.11
CA CYS A 309 -11.94 4.97 18.56
C CYS A 309 -12.28 6.41 18.97
N LEU A 310 -13.56 6.79 18.89
CA LEU A 310 -14.02 8.11 19.31
C LEU A 310 -13.82 8.33 20.82
N GLU A 311 -14.22 7.36 21.65
CA GLU A 311 -14.08 7.45 23.10
C GLU A 311 -12.61 7.49 23.51
N ALA A 312 -11.72 6.78 22.81
CA ALA A 312 -10.29 6.87 23.04
C ALA A 312 -9.74 8.27 22.72
N MET A 313 -10.20 8.91 21.63
CA MET A 313 -9.80 10.28 21.29
C MET A 313 -10.28 11.28 22.36
N LYS A 314 -11.50 11.11 22.87
CA LYS A 314 -12.02 11.90 24.01
C LYS A 314 -11.23 11.65 25.30
N ALA A 315 -10.88 10.39 25.59
CA ALA A 315 -10.12 10.01 26.78
C ALA A 315 -8.69 10.57 26.76
N ALA A 316 -8.06 10.69 25.59
CA ALA A 316 -6.81 11.44 25.42
C ALA A 316 -6.97 12.96 25.70
N GLY A 317 -8.22 13.44 25.75
CA GLY A 317 -8.59 14.81 26.10
C GLY A 317 -8.59 15.76 24.91
N PHE A 318 -8.94 15.28 23.72
CA PHE A 318 -9.31 16.14 22.60
C PHE A 318 -10.75 16.62 22.73
N GLU A 319 -11.00 17.84 22.28
CA GLU A 319 -12.35 18.34 22.00
C GLU A 319 -12.78 17.89 20.61
N ILE A 320 -13.80 17.05 20.51
CA ILE A 320 -14.28 16.56 19.21
C ILE A 320 -14.98 17.69 18.45
N LEU A 321 -14.50 17.97 17.24
CA LEU A 321 -15.05 18.96 16.32
C LEU A 321 -15.95 18.31 15.25
N GLU A 322 -15.56 17.15 14.75
CA GLU A 322 -16.27 16.41 13.71
C GLU A 322 -16.03 14.91 13.90
N GLU A 323 -17.08 14.13 13.74
CA GLU A 323 -16.99 12.68 13.49
C GLU A 323 -17.94 12.32 12.36
N ARG A 324 -17.51 11.43 11.46
CA ARG A 324 -18.32 11.01 10.32
C ARG A 324 -17.74 9.76 9.68
N ASP A 325 -18.58 8.79 9.36
CA ASP A 325 -18.17 7.73 8.44
C ASP A 325 -18.31 8.20 6.99
N LEU A 326 -17.18 8.43 6.31
CA LEU A 326 -17.19 8.89 4.93
C LEU A 326 -17.50 7.76 3.94
N ALA A 327 -17.52 6.50 4.37
CA ALA A 327 -17.95 5.38 3.53
C ALA A 327 -19.45 5.44 3.22
N GLU A 328 -20.23 6.10 4.10
CA GLU A 328 -21.68 6.30 3.97
C GLU A 328 -22.05 7.55 3.17
N ASP A 329 -21.06 8.33 2.72
CA ASP A 329 -21.31 9.54 1.95
C ASP A 329 -21.95 9.26 0.59
N ASP A 330 -22.90 10.11 0.19
CA ASP A 330 -23.42 10.10 -1.17
C ASP A 330 -22.34 10.59 -2.16
N PHE A 331 -21.76 9.64 -2.90
CA PHE A 331 -20.81 9.89 -3.98
C PHE A 331 -21.49 10.11 -5.34
N GLY A 332 -22.80 10.34 -5.34
CA GLY A 332 -23.61 10.73 -6.48
C GLY A 332 -23.91 9.61 -7.46
N ALA A 333 -24.90 9.85 -8.32
CA ALA A 333 -25.28 8.90 -9.36
C ALA A 333 -24.10 8.59 -10.30
N GLY A 334 -23.67 7.33 -10.29
CA GLY A 334 -22.55 6.86 -11.10
C GLY A 334 -21.17 7.06 -10.47
N GLY A 335 -21.09 7.49 -9.21
CA GLY A 335 -19.89 7.35 -8.40
C GLY A 335 -19.59 5.89 -8.06
N ARG A 336 -18.50 5.67 -7.31
CA ARG A 336 -18.00 4.34 -6.97
C ARG A 336 -17.60 4.29 -5.50
N PRO A 337 -17.97 3.22 -4.78
CA PRO A 337 -17.59 3.08 -3.39
C PRO A 337 -16.09 2.77 -3.26
N TRP A 338 -15.56 2.95 -2.06
CA TRP A 338 -14.13 2.87 -1.77
C TRP A 338 -13.51 1.49 -2.02
N MET A 339 -14.28 0.42 -1.84
CA MET A 339 -13.84 -0.97 -1.98
C MET A 339 -13.89 -1.46 -3.44
N GLU A 340 -14.44 -0.69 -4.39
CA GLU A 340 -14.54 -1.10 -5.79
C GLU A 340 -13.22 -1.62 -6.39
N PRO A 341 -12.04 -1.02 -6.12
CA PRO A 341 -10.76 -1.54 -6.61
C PRO A 341 -10.45 -2.97 -6.14
N LEU A 342 -11.05 -3.42 -5.03
CA LEU A 342 -10.87 -4.75 -4.44
C LEU A 342 -11.95 -5.76 -4.88
N LEU A 343 -13.04 -5.28 -5.50
CA LEU A 343 -14.12 -6.16 -5.94
C LEU A 343 -13.75 -6.91 -7.23
N PRO A 344 -14.17 -8.18 -7.37
CA PRO A 344 -13.87 -9.00 -8.54
C PRO A 344 -14.35 -8.34 -9.84
N SER A 345 -13.59 -8.58 -10.92
CA SER A 345 -13.99 -8.24 -12.29
C SER A 345 -13.61 -9.37 -13.24
N TRP A 346 -14.53 -9.78 -14.11
CA TRP A 346 -14.24 -10.79 -15.13
C TRP A 346 -13.51 -10.25 -16.35
N ASN A 347 -13.19 -8.95 -16.39
CA ASN A 347 -12.30 -8.40 -17.41
C ASN A 347 -10.85 -8.79 -17.08
N PRO A 348 -10.20 -9.67 -17.87
CA PRO A 348 -8.85 -10.16 -17.58
C PRO A 348 -7.77 -9.08 -17.70
N LEU A 349 -8.07 -7.94 -18.33
CA LEU A 349 -7.19 -6.78 -18.43
C LEU A 349 -7.32 -5.82 -17.23
N SER A 350 -8.29 -6.07 -16.34
CA SER A 350 -8.45 -5.29 -15.12
C SER A 350 -7.62 -5.91 -13.99
N GLN A 351 -6.99 -5.07 -13.17
CA GLN A 351 -6.34 -5.52 -11.93
C GLN A 351 -7.29 -6.34 -11.06
N ARG A 352 -8.58 -6.00 -11.10
CA ARG A 352 -9.66 -6.63 -10.36
C ARG A 352 -9.92 -8.10 -10.72
N PHE A 353 -9.35 -8.58 -11.83
CA PHE A 353 -9.44 -10.00 -12.19
C PHE A 353 -8.79 -10.91 -11.15
N GLN A 354 -7.72 -10.44 -10.49
CA GLN A 354 -7.04 -11.22 -9.46
C GLN A 354 -7.91 -11.50 -8.23
N PHE A 355 -8.97 -10.72 -8.02
CA PHE A 355 -9.94 -10.93 -6.94
C PHE A 355 -11.06 -11.91 -7.34
N THR A 356 -11.03 -12.48 -8.55
CA THR A 356 -11.86 -13.66 -8.90
C THR A 356 -11.17 -14.95 -8.44
N ALA A 357 -11.93 -16.00 -8.14
CA ALA A 357 -11.35 -17.30 -7.77
C ALA A 357 -10.39 -17.86 -8.84
N VAL A 358 -10.73 -17.63 -10.11
CA VAL A 358 -9.90 -18.03 -11.27
C VAL A 358 -8.63 -17.19 -11.33
N GLY A 359 -8.76 -15.86 -11.25
CA GLY A 359 -7.62 -14.94 -11.30
C GLY A 359 -6.66 -15.13 -10.14
N ALA A 360 -7.16 -15.31 -8.91
CA ALA A 360 -6.34 -15.62 -7.74
C ALA A 360 -5.56 -16.94 -7.93
N SER A 361 -6.19 -17.96 -8.49
CA SER A 361 -5.54 -19.25 -8.78
C SER A 361 -4.44 -19.11 -9.83
N ILE A 362 -4.71 -18.39 -10.92
CA ILE A 362 -3.71 -18.10 -11.97
C ILE A 362 -2.54 -17.32 -11.40
N LEU A 363 -2.82 -16.25 -10.65
CA LEU A 363 -1.79 -15.41 -10.04
C LEU A 363 -0.89 -16.24 -9.12
N LYS A 364 -1.47 -17.08 -8.27
CA LYS A 364 -0.72 -18.00 -7.40
C LYS A 364 0.20 -18.94 -8.19
N VAL A 365 -0.27 -19.52 -9.30
CA VAL A 365 0.56 -20.39 -10.15
C VAL A 365 1.70 -19.60 -10.81
N VAL A 366 1.40 -18.42 -11.35
CA VAL A 366 2.41 -17.53 -11.96
C VAL A 366 3.48 -17.17 -10.94
N LEU A 367 3.10 -16.74 -9.73
CA LEU A 367 4.05 -16.39 -8.68
C LEU A 367 4.91 -17.58 -8.26
N LYS A 368 4.33 -18.78 -8.13
CA LYS A 368 5.11 -20.01 -7.84
C LYS A 368 6.14 -20.32 -8.92
N LEU A 369 5.78 -20.13 -10.19
CA LEU A 369 6.72 -20.31 -11.30
C LEU A 369 7.83 -19.26 -11.27
N LEU A 370 7.50 -18.00 -10.99
CA LEU A 370 8.49 -16.93 -10.84
C LEU A 370 9.45 -17.19 -9.68
N GLU A 371 8.94 -17.66 -8.53
CA GLU A 371 9.77 -18.10 -7.40
C GLU A 371 10.68 -19.26 -7.77
N PHE A 372 10.13 -20.29 -8.43
CA PHE A 372 10.87 -21.47 -8.87
C PHE A 372 11.99 -21.11 -9.86
N CYS A 373 11.74 -20.14 -10.75
CA CYS A 373 12.73 -19.65 -11.71
C CYS A 373 13.68 -18.59 -11.13
N TYR A 374 13.60 -18.27 -9.83
CA TYR A 374 14.38 -17.21 -9.19
C TYR A 374 14.19 -15.82 -9.83
N LEU A 375 13.03 -15.60 -10.46
CA LEU A 375 12.60 -14.32 -11.02
C LEU A 375 11.78 -13.50 -10.00
N ALA A 376 11.15 -14.20 -9.05
CA ALA A 376 10.63 -13.63 -7.82
C ALA A 376 11.38 -14.28 -6.64
N PRO A 377 11.64 -13.53 -5.55
CA PRO A 377 12.26 -14.10 -4.36
C PRO A 377 11.30 -14.96 -3.56
N LYS A 378 11.87 -15.84 -2.74
CA LYS A 378 11.11 -16.72 -1.85
C LYS A 378 10.21 -15.93 -0.90
N GLY A 379 8.95 -16.35 -0.79
CA GLY A 379 7.96 -15.75 0.09
C GLY A 379 6.99 -14.82 -0.63
N THR A 380 7.24 -14.45 -1.89
CA THR A 380 6.34 -13.67 -2.74
C THR A 380 4.92 -14.26 -2.80
N VAL A 381 4.81 -15.58 -2.96
CA VAL A 381 3.49 -16.27 -2.98
C VAL A 381 2.77 -16.15 -1.64
N LYS A 382 3.52 -16.19 -0.53
CA LYS A 382 2.97 -16.09 0.83
C LYS A 382 2.43 -14.69 1.08
N VAL A 383 3.18 -13.66 0.69
CA VAL A 383 2.78 -12.25 0.76
C VAL A 383 1.54 -11.99 -0.05
N GLU A 384 1.52 -12.42 -1.31
CA GLU A 384 0.35 -12.23 -2.17
C GLU A 384 -0.88 -12.92 -1.57
N THR A 385 -0.70 -14.11 -0.98
CA THR A 385 -1.82 -14.81 -0.33
C THR A 385 -2.36 -14.01 0.86
N MET A 386 -1.49 -13.40 1.68
CA MET A 386 -1.91 -12.53 2.78
C MET A 386 -2.62 -11.27 2.27
N LEU A 387 -2.08 -10.60 1.24
CA LEU A 387 -2.69 -9.39 0.66
C LEU A 387 -4.05 -9.68 0.01
N LEU A 388 -4.20 -10.82 -0.68
CA LEU A 388 -5.48 -11.25 -1.23
C LEU A 388 -6.50 -11.55 -0.12
N GLN A 389 -6.05 -12.12 1.00
CA GLN A 389 -6.90 -12.36 2.15
C GLN A 389 -7.46 -11.05 2.71
N ALA A 390 -6.60 -10.05 2.94
CA ALA A 390 -7.00 -8.69 3.31
C ALA A 390 -8.03 -8.11 2.33
N ALA A 391 -7.73 -8.17 1.02
CA ALA A 391 -8.61 -7.65 -0.02
C ALA A 391 -10.00 -8.29 -0.01
N PHE A 392 -10.12 -9.59 0.24
CA PHE A 392 -11.41 -10.27 0.38
C PHE A 392 -12.18 -9.84 1.64
N GLY A 393 -11.46 -9.68 2.76
CA GLY A 393 -12.03 -9.17 4.01
C GLY A 393 -12.59 -7.76 3.82
N LEU A 394 -11.78 -6.86 3.27
CA LEU A 394 -12.15 -5.47 2.98
C LEU A 394 -13.31 -5.37 1.97
N GLY A 395 -13.29 -6.17 0.90
CA GLY A 395 -14.35 -6.18 -0.10
C GLY A 395 -15.70 -6.61 0.48
N GLY A 396 -15.75 -7.75 1.17
CA GLY A 396 -16.99 -8.29 1.72
C GLY A 396 -17.56 -7.46 2.88
N SER A 397 -16.70 -7.01 3.79
CA SER A 397 -17.11 -6.14 4.90
C SER A 397 -17.49 -4.73 4.43
N GLY A 398 -16.87 -4.23 3.36
CA GLY A 398 -17.24 -2.97 2.72
C GLY A 398 -18.60 -3.04 2.03
N GLU A 399 -18.89 -4.09 1.25
CA GLU A 399 -20.20 -4.27 0.59
C GLU A 399 -21.37 -4.40 1.58
N THR A 400 -21.07 -4.87 2.79
CA THR A 400 -22.06 -5.04 3.87
C THR A 400 -22.02 -3.92 4.91
N HIS A 401 -21.19 -2.90 4.70
CA HIS A 401 -21.05 -1.75 5.60
C HIS A 401 -20.68 -2.14 7.05
N VAL A 402 -20.01 -3.29 7.23
CA VAL A 402 -19.54 -3.83 8.53
C VAL A 402 -18.21 -3.20 8.95
N PHE A 403 -17.46 -2.71 7.97
CA PHE A 403 -16.16 -2.10 8.15
C PHE A 403 -16.08 -0.80 7.36
N THR A 404 -15.39 0.19 7.93
CA THR A 404 -15.03 1.42 7.23
C THR A 404 -13.53 1.68 7.36
N PRO A 405 -12.83 2.04 6.25
CA PRO A 405 -11.45 2.51 6.31
C PRO A 405 -11.36 4.02 6.53
N MET A 406 -12.49 4.74 6.50
CA MET A 406 -12.52 6.19 6.40
C MET A 406 -13.45 6.80 7.44
N TYR A 407 -13.39 6.26 8.67
CA TYR A 407 -14.00 6.91 9.82
C TYR A 407 -13.23 8.20 10.13
N LEU A 408 -13.81 9.34 9.79
CA LEU A 408 -13.24 10.65 10.06
C LEU A 408 -13.45 10.99 11.54
N MET A 409 -12.35 11.32 12.21
CA MET A 409 -12.38 11.98 13.51
C MET A 409 -11.52 13.24 13.46
N VAL A 410 -12.08 14.37 13.91
CA VAL A 410 -11.38 15.65 14.02
C VAL A 410 -11.45 16.11 15.47
N GLY A 411 -10.30 16.21 16.12
CA GLY A 411 -10.16 16.63 17.50
C GLY A 411 -9.27 17.86 17.62
N ARG A 412 -9.64 18.82 18.47
CA ARG A 412 -8.80 19.97 18.84
C ARG A 412 -8.15 19.74 20.19
N LYS A 413 -6.84 20.01 20.31
CA LYS A 413 -6.20 20.11 21.62
C LYS A 413 -6.76 21.35 22.34
N PRO A 414 -7.27 21.23 23.58
CA PRO A 414 -7.73 22.38 24.37
C PRO A 414 -6.69 23.50 24.44
N LEU A 415 -7.16 24.74 24.67
CA LEU A 415 -6.27 25.90 24.81
C LEU A 415 -5.55 25.95 26.17
N GLU A 416 -6.02 25.18 27.15
CA GLU A 416 -5.55 25.14 28.53
C GLU A 416 -4.83 23.85 28.88
#